data_AF-A0A857DII3-F1
#
_entry.id   AF-A0A857DII3-F1
#
_cell.length_a   1.000
_cell.length_b   1.000
_cell.length_c   1.000
_cell.angle_alpha   90.00
_cell.angle_beta   90.00
_cell.angle_gamma   90.00
#
_symmetry.space_group_name_H-M   'P 1'
#
loop_
_entity.id
_entity.type
_entity.pdbx_description
1 polymer ?
#
loop_
_entity_poly.entity_id
_entity_poly.type
_entity_poly.pdbx_seq_one_letter_code
_entity_poly.pdbx_strand_id
1 'polypeptide(L)'
;MVILLVSIIIALIVVIFAVQNAAVVPIHFLFWTADLPLVLVIFCSVFAGALLMFCLALRRELKCRKETKVNKRFTSKRAPASDADPIDIPQKDSQNKDSQTVAKENTAGASEYQK
;
A
#
# COMPACT_ATOMS: atom_id res chain seq x y z
N MET A 1 -15.99 -4.13 -22.60
CA MET A 1 -17.01 -5.10 -23.04
C MET A 1 -16.59 -6.54 -22.75
N VAL A 2 -15.52 -7.09 -23.36
CA VAL A 2 -15.07 -8.49 -23.19
C VAL A 2 -15.02 -8.96 -21.72
N ILE A 3 -14.52 -8.13 -20.81
CA ILE A 3 -14.45 -8.43 -19.36
C ILE A 3 -15.83 -8.83 -18.79
N LEU A 4 -16.91 -8.16 -19.20
CA LEU A 4 -18.27 -8.48 -18.73
C LEU A 4 -18.73 -9.86 -19.23
N LEU A 5 -18.45 -10.18 -20.49
CA LEU A 5 -18.78 -11.49 -21.08
C LEU A 5 -18.03 -12.62 -20.35
N VAL A 6 -16.72 -12.44 -20.13
CA VAL A 6 -15.88 -13.40 -19.37
C VAL A 6 -16.37 -13.53 -17.92
N SER A 7 -16.73 -12.42 -17.26
CA SER A 7 -17.28 -12.47 -15.89
C SER A 7 -18.64 -13.17 -15.82
N ILE A 8 -19.47 -13.08 -16.86
CA ILE A 8 -20.76 -13.81 -16.95
C ILE A 8 -20.52 -15.31 -17.11
N ILE A 9 -19.56 -15.71 -17.93
CA ILE A 9 -19.19 -17.13 -18.11
C ILE A 9 -18.63 -17.71 -16.81
N ILE A 10 -17.73 -17.00 -16.14
CA ILE A 10 -17.18 -17.41 -14.83
C ILE A 10 -18.28 -17.46 -13.76
N ALA A 11 -19.16 -16.45 -13.69
CA ALA A 11 -20.26 -16.43 -12.74
C ALA A 11 -21.24 -17.60 -12.96
N LEU A 12 -21.53 -17.96 -14.22
CA LEU A 12 -22.37 -19.12 -14.54
C LEU A 12 -21.72 -20.44 -14.07
N ILE A 13 -20.42 -20.61 -14.27
CA ILE A 13 -19.66 -21.77 -13.76
C ILE A 13 -19.72 -21.83 -12.22
N VAL A 14 -19.53 -20.70 -11.54
CA VAL A 14 -19.63 -20.61 -10.07
C VAL A 14 -21.03 -20.93 -9.56
N VAL A 15 -22.09 -20.47 -10.25
CA VAL A 15 -23.49 -20.78 -9.90
C VAL A 15 -23.78 -22.27 -10.09
N ILE A 16 -23.37 -22.88 -11.22
CA ILE A 16 -23.53 -24.32 -11.46
C ILE A 16 -22.79 -25.13 -10.38
N PHE A 17 -21.55 -24.76 -10.07
CA PHE A 17 -20.77 -25.40 -9.00
C PHE A 17 -21.45 -25.28 -7.63
N ALA A 18 -21.96 -24.10 -7.27
CA ALA A 18 -22.66 -23.87 -6.01
C ALA A 18 -23.96 -24.68 -5.90
N VAL A 19 -24.73 -24.82 -6.99
CA VAL A 19 -25.95 -25.64 -7.02
C VAL A 19 -25.64 -27.13 -6.96
N GLN A 20 -24.62 -27.61 -7.69
CA GLN A 20 -24.21 -29.03 -7.64
C GLN A 20 -23.61 -29.42 -6.28
N ASN A 21 -22.92 -28.50 -5.62
CA ASN A 21 -22.36 -28.69 -4.27
C ASN A 21 -23.30 -28.18 -3.16
N ALA A 22 -24.60 -28.00 -3.45
CA ALA A 22 -25.63 -27.66 -2.48
C ALA A 22 -26.04 -28.87 -1.62
N ALA A 23 -25.08 -29.70 -1.22
CA ALA A 23 -25.29 -30.84 -0.34
C ALA A 23 -25.92 -30.37 0.97
N VAL A 24 -27.11 -30.88 1.27
CA VAL A 24 -27.86 -30.56 2.50
C VAL A 24 -27.17 -31.27 3.66
N VAL A 25 -26.79 -30.50 4.68
CA VAL A 25 -26.13 -31.01 5.89
C VAL A 25 -26.98 -30.59 7.10
N PRO A 26 -27.36 -31.52 8.00
CA PRO A 26 -28.07 -31.18 9.23
C PRO A 26 -27.13 -30.43 10.18
N ILE A 27 -27.51 -29.19 10.54
CA ILE A 27 -26.75 -28.37 11.49
C ILE A 27 -27.45 -28.40 12.84
N HIS A 28 -26.76 -28.95 13.83
CA HIS A 28 -27.18 -28.96 15.23
C HIS A 28 -26.60 -27.75 15.96
N PHE A 29 -27.38 -26.66 16.04
CA PHE A 29 -27.15 -25.60 17.01
C PHE A 29 -27.68 -26.02 18.39
N LEU A 30 -27.25 -25.31 19.44
CA LEU A 30 -27.40 -25.69 20.85
C LEU A 30 -28.81 -26.19 21.27
N PHE A 31 -29.88 -25.66 20.67
CA PHE A 31 -31.27 -26.10 20.84
C PHE A 31 -32.06 -26.16 19.52
N TRP A 32 -31.41 -26.14 18.36
CA TRP A 32 -32.08 -26.01 17.06
C TRP A 32 -31.39 -26.85 15.97
N THR A 33 -32.18 -27.59 15.21
CA THR A 33 -31.71 -28.38 14.06
C THR A 33 -32.20 -27.76 12.75
N ALA A 34 -31.29 -27.48 11.81
CA ALA A 34 -31.64 -26.92 10.50
C ALA A 34 -30.88 -27.65 9.38
N ASP A 35 -31.64 -28.15 8.40
CA ASP A 35 -31.09 -28.75 7.18
C ASP A 35 -30.79 -27.65 6.16
N LEU A 36 -29.51 -27.31 5.99
CA LEU A 36 -29.08 -26.23 5.09
C LEU A 36 -28.00 -26.74 4.10
N PRO A 37 -27.96 -26.20 2.86
CA PRO A 37 -26.87 -26.49 1.93
C PRO A 37 -25.52 -26.02 2.48
N LEU A 38 -24.49 -26.87 2.44
CA LEU A 38 -23.14 -26.57 2.95
C LEU A 38 -22.57 -25.24 2.41
N VAL A 39 -22.80 -24.95 1.13
CA VAL A 39 -22.38 -23.70 0.49
C VAL A 39 -23.00 -22.45 1.13
N LEU A 40 -24.25 -22.52 1.61
CA LEU A 40 -24.93 -21.41 2.29
C LEU A 40 -24.28 -21.14 3.66
N VAL A 41 -23.91 -22.19 4.39
CA VAL A 41 -23.22 -22.07 5.69
C VAL A 41 -21.87 -21.37 5.54
N ILE A 42 -21.07 -21.80 4.55
CA ILE A 42 -19.76 -21.20 4.24
C ILE A 42 -19.94 -19.76 3.78
N PHE A 43 -20.90 -19.49 2.88
CA PHE A 43 -21.20 -18.15 2.40
C PHE A 43 -21.60 -17.19 3.52
N CYS A 44 -22.53 -17.59 4.39
CA CYS A 44 -22.95 -16.79 5.55
C CYS A 44 -21.81 -16.54 6.55
N SER A 45 -20.95 -17.54 6.79
CA SER A 45 -19.78 -17.41 7.67
C SER A 45 -18.76 -16.41 7.12
N VAL A 46 -18.37 -16.55 5.85
CA VAL A 46 -17.44 -15.63 5.17
C VAL A 46 -18.04 -14.23 5.04
N PHE A 47 -19.33 -14.12 4.74
CA PHE A 47 -20.04 -12.84 4.65
C PHE A 47 -20.11 -12.12 6.01
N ALA A 48 -20.40 -12.84 7.10
CA ALA A 48 -20.40 -12.28 8.45
C ALA A 48 -18.98 -11.81 8.87
N GLY A 49 -17.93 -12.57 8.56
CA GLY A 49 -16.54 -12.17 8.78
C GLY A 49 -16.13 -10.94 7.97
N ALA A 50 -16.52 -10.89 6.69
CA ALA A 50 -16.28 -9.74 5.82
C ALA A 50 -17.03 -8.48 6.29
N LEU A 51 -18.29 -8.64 6.73
CA LEU A 51 -19.10 -7.55 7.29
C LEU A 51 -18.51 -7.01 8.60
N LEU A 52 -18.01 -7.89 9.47
CA LEU A 52 -17.32 -7.49 10.70
C LEU A 52 -16.04 -6.69 10.39
N MET A 53 -15.21 -7.18 9.47
CA MET A 53 -14.01 -6.47 9.00
C MET A 53 -14.34 -5.12 8.36
N PHE A 54 -15.41 -5.05 7.56
CA PHE A 54 -15.91 -3.80 6.97
C PHE A 54 -16.34 -2.80 8.05
N CYS A 55 -17.12 -3.23 9.05
CA CYS A 55 -17.51 -2.37 10.17
C CYS A 55 -16.31 -1.86 10.99
N LEU A 56 -15.27 -2.67 11.17
CA LEU A 56 -14.03 -2.25 11.84
C LEU A 56 -13.22 -1.27 10.98
N ALA A 57 -13.13 -1.50 9.67
CA ALA A 57 -12.48 -0.59 8.71
C ALA A 57 -13.17 0.79 8.67
N LEU A 58 -14.51 0.82 8.60
CA LEU A 58 -15.30 2.06 8.66
C LEU A 58 -15.07 2.83 9.97
N ARG A 59 -15.03 2.14 11.12
CA ARG A 59 -14.71 2.77 12.41
C ARG A 59 -13.30 3.37 12.44
N ARG A 60 -12.31 2.73 11.82
CA ARG A 60 -10.94 3.25 11.69
C ARG A 60 -10.90 4.49 10.80
N GLU A 61 -11.50 4.45 9.62
CA GLU A 61 -11.51 5.55 8.65
C GLU A 61 -12.18 6.81 9.23
N LEU A 62 -13.32 6.65 9.91
CA LEU A 62 -14.01 7.75 10.60
C LEU A 62 -13.17 8.40 11.72
N LYS A 63 -12.21 7.68 12.32
CA LYS A 63 -11.23 8.25 13.26
C LYS A 63 -10.13 9.01 12.51
N CYS A 64 -9.50 8.40 11.51
CA CYS A 64 -8.39 8.99 10.75
C CYS A 64 -8.75 10.34 10.10
N ARG A 65 -9.99 10.51 9.63
CA ARG A 65 -10.49 11.77 9.04
C ARG A 65 -10.50 12.99 9.99
N LYS A 66 -10.28 12.81 11.30
CA LYS A 66 -10.11 13.91 12.26
C LYS A 66 -8.69 14.48 12.25
N GLU A 67 -7.68 13.61 12.17
CA GLU A 67 -6.25 13.97 12.19
C GLU A 67 -5.87 14.87 11.00
N THR A 68 -6.42 14.58 9.81
CA THR A 68 -6.05 15.23 8.54
C THR A 68 -6.36 16.73 8.50
N LYS A 69 -7.19 17.26 9.41
CA LYS A 69 -7.45 18.71 9.53
C LYS A 69 -6.36 19.48 10.28
N VAL A 70 -5.54 18.82 11.11
CA VAL A 70 -4.52 19.49 11.93
C VAL A 70 -3.30 19.88 11.10
N ASN A 71 -2.79 18.96 10.27
CA ASN A 71 -1.49 19.14 9.62
C ASN A 71 -1.45 20.17 8.47
N LYS A 72 -2.61 20.72 8.04
CA LYS A 72 -2.67 21.73 6.96
C LYS A 72 -2.29 23.16 7.38
N ARG A 73 -2.00 23.41 8.67
CA ARG A 73 -1.68 24.77 9.16
C ARG A 73 -0.22 25.18 9.05
N PHE A 74 0.72 24.25 8.88
CA PHE A 74 2.16 24.57 8.89
C PHE A 74 2.74 24.97 7.51
N THR A 75 2.16 24.52 6.40
CA THR A 75 2.70 24.78 5.05
C THR A 75 2.31 26.14 4.46
N SER A 76 1.36 26.86 5.07
CA SER A 76 0.73 28.04 4.46
C SER A 76 1.24 29.41 4.96
N LYS A 77 2.28 29.45 5.81
CA LYS A 77 2.76 30.70 6.44
C LYS A 77 4.22 31.08 6.10
N ARG A 78 4.76 30.62 4.97
CA ARG A 78 6.11 31.02 4.49
C ARG A 78 6.23 31.00 2.96
N ALA A 79 5.59 31.96 2.31
CA ALA A 79 5.98 32.48 1.00
C ALA A 79 6.20 34.00 1.14
N PRO A 80 7.14 34.63 0.41
CA PRO A 80 7.69 35.93 0.81
C PRO A 80 6.95 37.12 0.19
N ALA A 81 7.08 38.29 0.83
CA ALA A 81 6.88 39.58 0.19
C ALA A 81 8.26 40.18 -0.16
N SER A 82 8.46 40.58 -1.41
CA SER A 82 9.61 41.37 -1.86
C SER A 82 9.33 41.95 -3.26
N ASP A 83 8.63 43.09 -3.30
CA ASP A 83 8.68 44.00 -4.44
C ASP A 83 9.95 44.87 -4.37
N ALA A 84 10.26 45.62 -5.43
CA ALA A 84 11.37 46.57 -5.62
C ALA A 84 12.78 45.99 -5.96
N ASP A 85 12.97 45.68 -7.26
CA ASP A 85 13.84 46.38 -8.23
C ASP A 85 15.37 46.62 -7.98
N PRO A 86 16.18 46.80 -9.06
CA PRO A 86 17.59 46.37 -9.09
C PRO A 86 18.67 47.49 -9.14
N ILE A 87 19.91 47.16 -8.71
CA ILE A 87 21.15 47.95 -8.90
C ILE A 87 22.35 46.97 -9.10
N ASP A 88 23.38 47.36 -9.87
CA ASP A 88 24.63 46.60 -10.19
C ASP A 88 25.88 47.29 -9.54
N ILE A 89 27.19 47.02 -9.69
CA ILE A 89 28.09 46.44 -10.73
C ILE A 89 29.29 45.69 -10.03
N PRO A 90 30.26 45.02 -10.72
CA PRO A 90 30.87 43.77 -10.24
C PRO A 90 32.35 43.89 -9.74
N GLN A 91 33.15 42.82 -9.94
CA GLN A 91 34.54 42.51 -9.49
C GLN A 91 34.61 41.66 -8.19
N LYS A 92 35.65 40.82 -7.94
CA LYS A 92 36.94 40.63 -8.63
C LYS A 92 37.46 39.18 -8.47
N ASP A 93 38.29 38.72 -9.40
CA ASP A 93 39.11 37.50 -9.22
C ASP A 93 40.10 37.61 -8.05
N SER A 94 40.38 36.47 -7.41
CA SER A 94 41.63 36.24 -6.67
C SER A 94 41.93 34.74 -6.60
N GLN A 95 42.98 34.35 -7.31
CA GLN A 95 43.47 32.98 -7.42
C GLN A 95 44.52 32.71 -6.32
N ASN A 96 44.45 31.56 -5.64
CA ASN A 96 45.64 30.97 -5.02
C ASN A 96 45.61 29.43 -5.08
N LYS A 97 46.79 28.82 -4.98
CA LYS A 97 47.05 27.40 -5.22
C LYS A 97 48.01 26.85 -4.14
N ASP A 98 48.43 25.59 -4.34
CA ASP A 98 49.46 24.88 -3.59
C ASP A 98 49.08 24.48 -2.15
N SER A 99 49.55 23.37 -1.58
CA SER A 99 50.66 22.48 -1.98
C SER A 99 50.27 21.00 -2.17
N GLN A 100 51.20 20.21 -2.69
CA GLN A 100 51.03 18.79 -3.07
C GLN A 100 51.62 17.80 -2.07
N THR A 101 51.00 16.61 -1.97
CA THR A 101 51.65 15.29 -1.88
C THR A 101 50.63 14.27 -2.42
N VAL A 102 50.88 13.37 -3.40
CA VAL A 102 52.06 12.54 -3.75
C VAL A 102 52.34 11.50 -2.65
N ALA A 103 52.38 10.19 -2.91
CA ALA A 103 52.44 9.43 -4.17
C ALA A 103 51.33 8.36 -4.32
N LYS A 104 51.32 7.68 -5.48
CA LYS A 104 50.59 6.41 -5.70
C LYS A 104 51.48 5.24 -5.29
N GLU A 105 50.90 4.16 -4.80
CA GLU A 105 51.44 2.81 -4.97
C GLU A 105 50.40 1.92 -5.68
N ASN A 106 50.87 0.95 -6.45
CA ASN A 106 50.08 0.06 -7.31
C ASN A 106 50.88 -1.24 -7.50
N THR A 107 50.25 -2.28 -8.09
CA THR A 107 50.75 -3.67 -8.23
C THR A 107 50.41 -4.49 -6.98
N ALA A 108 49.49 -5.45 -6.94
CA ALA A 108 48.94 -6.43 -7.90
C ALA A 108 49.79 -7.71 -8.06
N GLY A 109 49.16 -8.87 -7.82
CA GLY A 109 49.84 -10.17 -7.71
C GLY A 109 50.34 -10.45 -6.27
N ALA A 110 50.34 -11.68 -5.78
CA ALA A 110 49.82 -12.93 -6.34
C ALA A 110 49.45 -13.93 -5.21
N SER A 111 49.35 -15.22 -5.55
CA SER A 111 49.51 -16.43 -4.70
C SER A 111 50.25 -16.20 -3.35
N GLU A 112 49.96 -16.89 -2.24
CA GLU A 112 49.87 -18.36 -2.14
C GLU A 112 49.23 -18.87 -0.81
N TYR A 113 48.50 -20.00 -0.89
CA TYR A 113 48.13 -21.01 0.12
C TYR A 113 48.55 -20.83 1.61
N GLN A 114 47.55 -20.76 2.50
CA GLN A 114 47.52 -21.40 3.84
C GLN A 114 46.08 -21.26 4.44
N LYS A 115 45.58 -22.14 5.33
CA LYS A 115 46.16 -23.32 5.98
C LYS A 115 45.06 -24.35 6.30
#